data_AF-A0A958JMJ0-F1
#
_entry.id   AF-A0A958JMJ0-F1
#
_cell.length_a   1.000
_cell.length_b   1.000
_cell.length_c   1.000
_cell.angle_alpha   90.00
_cell.angle_beta   90.00
_cell.angle_gamma   90.00
#
_symmetry.space_group_name_H-M   'P 1'
#
loop_
_entity.id
_entity.type
_entity.pdbx_description
1 polymer ?
#
loop_
_entity_poly.entity_id
_entity_poly.type
_entity_poly.pdbx_seq_one_letter_code
_entity_poly.pdbx_strand_id
1 'polypeptide(L)' 'MKLLHTMFRVSDLEESLHFYCNVLGLIEVDRKESQTGRFTLVYL' A
#
# COMPACT_ATOMS: atom_id res chain seq x y z
N MET A 1 3.03 20.42 13.58
CA MET A 1 2.39 19.20 13.05
C MET A 1 3.18 18.72 11.83
N LYS A 2 3.35 17.40 11.64
CA LYS A 2 3.98 16.80 10.45
C LYS A 2 2.99 15.85 9.78
N LEU A 3 2.98 15.82 8.46
CA LEU A 3 2.26 14.81 7.69
C LEU A 3 3.09 13.52 7.73
N LEU A 4 2.51 12.43 8.22
CA LEU A 4 3.22 11.15 8.36
C LEU A 4 3.00 10.26 7.15
N HIS A 5 1.75 10.10 6.71
CA HIS A 5 1.38 9.20 5.62
C HIS A 5 0.20 9.76 4.81
N THR A 6 0.11 9.37 3.54
CA THR A 6 -1.07 9.60 2.70
C THR A 6 -1.58 8.26 2.22
N MET A 7 -2.85 7.96 2.52
CA MET A 7 -3.47 6.70 2.18
C MET A 7 -4.28 6.85 0.89
N PHE A 8 -4.00 5.99 -0.08
CA PHE A 8 -4.75 5.88 -1.32
C PHE A 8 -5.44 4.52 -1.37
N ARG A 9 -6.71 4.52 -1.81
CA ARG A 9 -7.43 3.28 -2.10
C ARG A 9 -7.22 2.92 -3.55
N VAL A 10 -6.89 1.67 -3.80
CA VAL A 10 -6.64 1.11 -5.13
C VAL A 10 -7.61 -0.02 -5.39
N SER A 11 -7.97 -0.22 -6.66
CA SER A 11 -8.84 -1.31 -7.10
C SER A 11 -8.09 -2.63 -7.27
N ASP A 12 -6.82 -2.55 -7.69
CA ASP A 12 -5.92 -3.69 -7.87
C ASP A 12 -4.63 -3.45 -7.08
N LEU A 13 -4.34 -4.35 -6.14
CA LEU A 13 -3.17 -4.22 -5.28
C LEU A 13 -1.89 -4.64 -5.99
N GLU A 14 -1.92 -5.67 -6.84
CA GLU A 14 -0.72 -6.16 -7.53
C GLU A 14 -0.22 -5.17 -8.56
N GLU A 15 -1.12 -4.60 -9.37
CA GLU A 15 -0.77 -3.56 -10.35
C GLU A 15 -0.17 -2.34 -9.64
N SER A 16 -0.78 -1.93 -8.52
CA SER A 16 -0.31 -0.80 -7.72
C SER A 16 1.07 -1.08 -7.14
N LEU A 17 1.32 -2.27 -6.58
CA LEU A 17 2.63 -2.64 -6.04
C LEU A 17 3.69 -2.71 -7.12
N HIS A 18 3.35 -3.18 -8.33
CA HIS A 18 4.28 -3.13 -9.45
C HIS A 18 4.69 -1.68 -9.76
N PHE A 19 3.73 -0.76 -9.84
CA PHE A 19 4.02 0.64 -10.08
C PHE A 19 4.87 1.26 -8.95
N TYR A 20 4.45 1.13 -7.69
CA TYR A 20 5.15 1.76 -6.58
C TYR A 20 6.54 1.12 -6.33
N CYS A 21 6.66 -0.20 -6.36
CA CYS A 21 7.93 -0.86 -6.05
C CYS A 21 8.87 -0.94 -7.24
N ASN A 22 8.39 -1.32 -8.44
CA ASN A 22 9.28 -1.56 -9.58
C ASN A 22 9.52 -0.31 -10.43
N VAL A 23 8.50 0.55 -10.59
CA VAL A 23 8.64 1.77 -11.40
C VAL A 23 9.17 2.93 -10.56
N LEU A 24 8.61 3.15 -9.36
CA LEU A 24 9.01 4.23 -8.47
C LEU A 24 10.13 3.85 -7.48
N GLY A 25 10.45 2.56 -7.31
CA GLY A 25 11.52 2.10 -6.43
C GLY A 25 11.20 2.17 -4.93
N LEU A 26 9.92 2.26 -4.56
CA LEU A 26 9.49 2.19 -3.15
C LEU A 26 9.64 0.76 -2.63
N ILE A 27 9.65 0.60 -1.31
CA ILE A 27 9.80 -0.71 -0.66
C ILE A 27 8.63 -0.95 0.27
N GLU A 28 8.07 -2.15 0.24
CA GLU A 28 7.04 -2.52 1.20
C GLU A 28 7.65 -2.58 2.62
N VAL A 29 7.13 -1.73 3.52
CA VAL A 29 7.59 -1.60 4.90
C VAL A 29 6.75 -2.47 5.85
N ASP A 30 5.43 -2.51 5.63
CA ASP A 30 4.50 -3.28 6.46
C ASP A 30 3.25 -3.64 5.66
N ARG A 31 2.62 -4.78 5.99
CA ARG A 31 1.37 -5.24 5.38
C ARG A 31 0.44 -5.78 6.44
N LYS A 32 -0.82 -5.35 6.38
CA LYS A 32 -1.90 -5.82 7.25
C LYS A 32 -3.08 -6.29 6.44
N GLU A 33 -3.45 -7.54 6.64
CA GLU A 33 -4.62 -8.16 6.02
C GLU A 33 -5.69 -8.37 7.08
N SER A 34 -6.92 -7.95 6.77
CA SER A 34 -8.08 -8.18 7.62
C SER A 34 -9.13 -8.96 6.84
N GLN A 35 -9.28 -10.25 7.14
CA GLN A 35 -10.31 -11.10 6.53
C GLN A 35 -11.71 -10.65 6.95
N THR A 36 -11.90 -10.27 8.22
CA THR A 36 -13.18 -9.79 8.74
C THR A 36 -13.55 -8.43 8.13
N GLY A 37 -12.57 -7.53 7.97
CA GLY A 37 -12.76 -6.21 7.36
C GLY A 37 -12.74 -6.24 5.82
N ARG A 38 -12.33 -7.35 5.21
CA ARG A 38 -12.15 -7.54 3.76
C ARG A 38 -11.29 -6.43 3.12
N PHE A 39 -10.16 -6.11 3.75
CA PHE A 39 -9.21 -5.16 3.22
C PHE A 39 -7.77 -5.60 3.45
N THR A 40 -6.90 -5.10 2.60
CA THR A 40 -5.45 -5.21 2.72
C THR A 40 -4.85 -3.80 2.74
N LEU A 41 -4.05 -3.51 3.75
CA LEU A 41 -3.27 -2.28 3.87
C LEU A 41 -1.81 -2.62 3.60
N VAL A 42 -1.17 -1.85 2.73
CA VAL A 42 0.27 -1.94 2.47
C VAL A 42 0.90 -0.57 2.68
N TYR A 43 1.96 -0.55 3.47
CA TYR A 43 2.81 0.62 3.67
C TYR A 43 4.05 0.48 2.79
N LEU A 44 4.31 1.53 2.01
CA LEU A 44 5.43 1.66 1.07
C LEU A 44 6.46 2.67 1.56
#